data_AF-A0A520FWH1-F1
#
_entry.id   AF-A0A520FWH1-F1
#
_cell.length_a   1.000
_cell.length_b   1.000
_cell.length_c   1.000
_cell.angle_alpha   90.00
_cell.angle_beta   90.00
_cell.angle_gamma   90.00
#
_symmetry.space_group_name_H-M   'P 1'
#
loop_
_entity.id
_entity.type
_entity.pdbx_description
1 polymer ?
#
loop_
_entity_poly.entity_id
_entity_poly.type
_entity_poly.pdbx_seq_one_letter_code
_entity_poly.pdbx_strand_id
1 'polypeptide(L)'
;LGITKASLQTRSFISAASFQETTRVLTDASVQGKIDTLNGLKENVIVGRLIPAGTGAGMSRLRVTATSRDAALRAAQRNWQESLIAPASAAEERAAELRQPVEADVGDDVLATVVGETHGTDEDAGEYLNKE
;
A
#
# COMPACT_ATOMS: atom_id res chain seq x y z
N LEU A 1 26.95 25.65 -5.01
CA LEU A 1 27.46 24.42 -5.66
C LEU A 1 27.00 24.48 -7.12
N GLY A 2 27.90 24.37 -8.12
CA GLY A 2 27.51 24.45 -9.53
C GLY A 2 26.79 23.19 -10.03
N ILE A 3 26.10 23.27 -11.17
CA ILE A 3 25.31 22.17 -11.75
C ILE A 3 26.12 20.88 -11.92
N THR A 4 27.36 20.97 -12.39
CA THR A 4 28.23 19.81 -12.60
C THR A 4 28.56 19.09 -11.29
N LYS A 5 28.79 19.84 -10.22
CA LYS A 5 29.15 19.29 -8.91
C LYS A 5 27.92 18.71 -8.20
N ALA A 6 26.74 19.29 -8.42
CA ALA A 6 25.48 18.72 -7.95
C ALA A 6 25.14 17.40 -8.67
N SER A 7 25.32 17.32 -9.99
CA SER A 7 25.06 16.10 -10.78
C SER A 7 26.01 14.94 -10.48
N LEU A 8 27.23 15.24 -10.01
CA LEU A 8 28.21 14.23 -9.57
C LEU A 8 27.85 13.62 -8.21
N GLN A 9 27.12 14.34 -7.36
CA GLN A 9 26.71 13.87 -6.04
C GLN A 9 25.32 13.23 -6.11
N THR A 10 25.24 12.03 -6.69
CA THR A 10 24.05 11.17 -6.56
C THR A 10 24.29 10.07 -5.55
N ARG A 11 23.24 9.70 -4.82
CA ARG A 11 23.28 8.61 -3.81
C ARG A 11 23.25 7.23 -4.46
N SER A 12 22.66 7.15 -5.65
CA SER A 12 22.51 5.92 -6.45
C SER A 12 23.80 5.63 -7.21
N PHE A 13 24.44 4.50 -6.92
CA PHE A 13 25.64 4.11 -7.66
C PHE A 13 25.28 3.68 -9.09
N ILE A 14 24.07 3.15 -9.32
CA ILE A 14 23.58 2.79 -10.65
C ILE A 14 23.43 4.05 -11.51
N SER A 15 22.86 5.11 -10.96
CA SER A 15 22.72 6.40 -11.64
C SER A 15 24.09 7.07 -11.86
N ALA A 16 24.99 7.01 -10.86
CA ALA A 16 26.34 7.57 -10.93
C ALA A 16 27.17 6.92 -12.03
N ALA A 17 27.13 5.58 -12.12
CA ALA A 17 27.92 4.79 -13.06
C ALA A 17 27.65 5.12 -14.55
N SER A 18 26.52 5.78 -14.84
CA SER A 18 26.14 6.16 -16.21
C SER A 18 26.55 7.58 -16.62
N PHE A 19 26.96 8.46 -15.69
CA PHE A 19 27.54 9.79 -16.03
C PHE A 19 28.99 9.97 -15.54
N GLN A 20 29.50 9.01 -14.76
CA GLN A 20 30.85 8.99 -14.22
C GLN A 20 31.60 7.77 -14.76
N GLU A 21 32.87 7.64 -14.41
CA GLU A 21 33.70 6.49 -14.77
C GLU A 21 33.13 5.19 -14.17
N THR A 22 32.48 4.38 -15.02
CA THR A 22 31.68 3.22 -14.63
C THR A 22 32.48 2.20 -13.81
N THR A 23 33.70 1.86 -14.23
CA THR A 23 34.56 0.87 -13.55
C THR A 23 34.87 1.29 -12.13
N ARG A 24 35.23 2.56 -11.93
CA ARG A 24 35.54 3.12 -10.61
C ARG A 24 34.32 3.09 -9.70
N VAL A 25 33.18 3.58 -10.18
CA VAL A 25 31.94 3.64 -9.40
C VAL A 25 31.46 2.26 -8.98
N LEU A 26 31.47 1.28 -9.89
CA LEU A 26 31.02 -0.08 -9.58
C LEU A 26 31.98 -0.81 -8.64
N THR A 27 33.29 -0.59 -8.78
CA THR A 27 34.29 -1.18 -7.87
C THR A 27 34.12 -0.64 -6.45
N ASP A 28 34.02 0.67 -6.29
CA ASP A 28 33.82 1.30 -4.97
C ASP A 28 32.51 0.86 -4.32
N ALA A 29 31.43 0.75 -5.09
CA ALA A 29 30.14 0.27 -4.60
C ALA A 29 30.19 -1.20 -4.17
N SER A 30 30.90 -2.05 -4.93
CA SER A 30 31.05 -3.48 -4.64
C SER A 30 31.87 -3.73 -3.37
N VAL A 31 32.99 -3.02 -3.20
CA VAL A 31 33.84 -3.12 -2.01
C VAL A 31 33.10 -2.67 -0.74
N GLN A 32 32.24 -1.66 -0.86
CA GLN A 32 31.44 -1.14 0.25
C GLN A 32 30.15 -1.91 0.50
N GLY A 33 29.79 -2.89 -0.35
CA GLY A 33 28.52 -3.61 -0.25
C GLY A 33 27.29 -2.71 -0.38
N LYS A 34 27.37 -1.63 -1.18
CA LYS A 34 26.28 -0.66 -1.33
C LYS A 34 25.07 -1.29 -2.01
N ILE A 35 23.88 -1.00 -1.48
CA ILE A 35 22.60 -1.41 -2.05
C ILE A 35 21.89 -0.17 -2.59
N ASP A 36 21.37 -0.28 -3.81
CA ASP A 36 20.58 0.78 -4.40
C ASP A 36 19.08 0.61 -4.12
N THR A 37 18.44 1.67 -3.64
CA THR A 37 17.03 1.66 -3.24
C THR A 37 16.05 1.97 -4.37
N LEU A 38 16.53 2.39 -5.54
CA LEU A 38 15.68 2.64 -6.72
C LEU A 38 14.57 3.70 -6.48
N ASN A 39 14.89 4.79 -5.78
CA ASN A 39 13.99 5.91 -5.49
C ASN A 39 14.02 7.04 -6.54
N GLY A 40 15.04 7.08 -7.38
CA GLY A 40 15.33 8.11 -8.36
C GLY A 40 14.87 7.75 -9.77
N LEU A 41 14.87 8.76 -10.65
CA LEU A 41 14.41 8.61 -12.03
C LEU A 41 15.33 7.70 -12.84
N LYS A 42 16.63 8.05 -12.89
CA LYS A 42 17.58 7.43 -13.83
C LYS A 42 17.80 5.95 -13.56
N GLU A 43 17.95 5.55 -12.30
CA GLU A 43 18.10 4.16 -11.92
C GLU A 43 16.89 3.29 -12.30
N ASN A 44 15.66 3.78 -12.12
CA ASN A 44 14.48 3.03 -12.54
C ASN A 44 14.42 2.87 -14.06
N VAL A 45 14.82 3.90 -14.82
CA VAL A 45 14.95 3.80 -16.27
C VAL A 45 16.00 2.76 -16.67
N ILE A 46 17.18 2.76 -16.05
CA ILE A 46 18.25 1.80 -16.35
C ILE A 46 17.82 0.36 -16.05
N VAL A 47 17.11 0.13 -14.94
CA VAL A 47 16.66 -1.20 -14.51
C VAL A 47 15.39 -1.65 -15.26
N GLY A 48 14.67 -0.74 -15.93
CA GLY A 48 13.43 -1.04 -16.65
C GLY A 48 12.17 -1.10 -15.76
N ARG A 49 12.19 -0.43 -14.61
CA ARG A 49 11.04 -0.28 -13.70
C ARG A 49 10.29 1.01 -13.99
N LEU A 50 9.03 1.08 -13.54
CA LEU A 50 8.25 2.32 -13.60
C LEU A 50 8.97 3.44 -12.85
N ILE A 51 9.07 4.60 -13.51
CA ILE A 51 9.71 5.77 -12.95
C ILE A 51 8.88 6.40 -11.82
N PRO A 52 9.51 7.02 -10.81
CA PRO A 52 8.82 7.68 -9.70
C PRO A 52 8.29 9.07 -10.09
N ALA A 53 7.78 9.23 -11.31
CA ALA A 53 7.24 10.48 -11.83
C ALA A 53 6.02 10.21 -12.71
N GLY A 54 5.17 11.22 -12.90
CA GLY A 54 3.95 11.12 -13.71
C GLY A 54 3.04 9.96 -13.29
N THR A 55 2.63 9.14 -14.25
CA THR A 55 1.77 7.96 -14.03
C THR A 55 2.42 6.93 -13.12
N GLY A 56 3.75 6.78 -13.17
CA GLY A 56 4.47 5.83 -12.32
C GLY A 56 4.41 6.22 -10.83
N ALA A 57 4.41 7.51 -10.50
CA ALA A 57 4.20 7.99 -9.13
C ALA A 57 2.75 7.71 -8.65
N GLY A 58 1.76 7.93 -9.51
CA GLY A 58 0.36 7.61 -9.22
C GLY A 58 0.15 6.12 -8.96
N MET A 59 0.70 5.26 -9.83
CA MET A 59 0.64 3.80 -9.67
C MET A 59 1.33 3.33 -8.38
N SER A 60 2.49 3.92 -8.04
CA SER A 60 3.19 3.61 -6.78
C SER A 60 2.32 3.94 -5.57
N ARG A 61 1.69 5.13 -5.55
CA ARG A 61 0.79 5.53 -4.45
C ARG A 61 -0.44 4.63 -4.34
N LEU A 62 -1.08 4.32 -5.47
CA LEU A 62 -2.22 3.38 -5.49
C LEU A 62 -1.82 2.00 -4.97
N ARG A 63 -0.64 1.51 -5.36
CA ARG A 63 -0.13 0.22 -4.89
C ARG A 63 0.08 0.20 -3.38
N VAL A 64 0.62 1.28 -2.82
CA VAL A 64 0.81 1.41 -1.36
C VAL A 64 -0.54 1.38 -0.65
N THR A 65 -1.52 2.16 -1.11
CA THR A 65 -2.87 2.20 -0.53
C THR A 65 -3.61 0.86 -0.66
N ALA A 66 -3.49 0.17 -1.79
CA ALA A 66 -4.08 -1.15 -1.97
C ALA A 66 -3.44 -2.18 -1.03
N THR A 67 -2.11 -2.16 -0.91
CA THR A 67 -1.39 -3.07 -0.02
C THR A 67 -1.75 -2.84 1.45
N SER A 68 -1.91 -1.58 1.88
CA SER A 68 -2.31 -1.28 3.25
C SER A 68 -3.75 -1.71 3.55
N ARG A 69 -4.67 -1.53 2.60
CA ARG A 69 -6.05 -2.02 2.68
C ARG A 69 -6.10 -3.54 2.79
N ASP A 70 -5.39 -4.25 1.92
CA ASP A 70 -5.32 -5.71 1.94
C ASP A 70 -4.75 -6.25 3.26
N ALA A 71 -3.73 -5.58 3.81
CA ALA A 71 -3.14 -5.95 5.09
C ALA A 71 -4.13 -5.76 6.26
N ALA A 72 -4.90 -4.67 6.25
CA ALA A 72 -5.92 -4.41 7.25
C ALA A 72 -7.05 -5.43 7.21
N LEU A 73 -7.54 -5.78 6.01
CA LEU A 73 -8.58 -6.80 5.83
C LEU A 73 -8.12 -8.18 6.31
N ARG A 74 -6.88 -8.59 5.99
CA ARG A 74 -6.32 -9.85 6.49
C ARG A 74 -6.19 -9.86 8.02
N ALA A 75 -5.85 -8.73 8.63
CA ALA A 75 -5.79 -8.63 10.08
C ALA A 75 -7.17 -8.78 10.72
N ALA A 76 -8.19 -8.10 10.17
CA ALA A 76 -9.58 -8.23 10.63
C ALA A 76 -10.12 -9.66 10.48
N GLN A 77 -9.84 -10.31 9.35
CA GLN A 77 -10.25 -11.69 9.10
C GLN A 77 -9.64 -12.69 10.09
N ARG A 78 -8.38 -12.50 10.51
CA ARG A 78 -7.77 -13.34 11.55
C ARG A 78 -8.49 -13.19 12.89
N ASN A 79 -8.80 -11.97 13.30
CA ASN A 79 -9.52 -11.73 14.56
C ASN A 79 -10.92 -12.39 14.53
N TRP A 80 -11.62 -12.30 13.40
CA TRP A 80 -12.90 -12.98 13.21
C TRP A 80 -12.77 -14.50 13.24
N GLN A 81 -11.76 -15.05 12.56
CA GLN A 81 -11.50 -16.50 12.61
C GLN A 81 -11.17 -16.97 14.03
N GLU A 82 -10.38 -16.22 14.79
CA GLU A 82 -10.09 -16.51 16.20
C GLU A 82 -11.36 -16.52 17.06
N SER A 83 -12.31 -15.61 16.81
CA SER A 83 -13.61 -15.63 17.50
C SER A 83 -14.54 -16.77 17.07
N LEU A 84 -14.35 -17.32 15.87
CA LEU A 84 -15.16 -18.43 15.34
C LEU A 84 -14.55 -19.82 15.61
N ILE A 85 -13.37 -19.92 16.22
CA ILE A 85 -12.84 -21.22 16.66
C ILE A 85 -13.84 -21.79 17.67
N ALA A 86 -14.57 -22.81 17.22
CA ALA A 86 -15.55 -23.51 18.03
C ALA A 86 -14.88 -24.10 19.29
N PRO A 87 -15.51 -24.01 20.46
CA PRO A 87 -15.01 -24.62 21.68
C PRO A 87 -14.71 -26.11 21.45
N ALA A 88 -13.56 -26.58 21.91
CA ALA A 88 -13.08 -27.93 21.63
C ALA A 88 -13.86 -29.04 22.39
N SER A 89 -14.83 -28.67 23.24
CA SER A 89 -15.67 -29.64 23.95
C SER A 89 -17.12 -29.17 24.17
N ALA A 90 -18.06 -30.12 24.14
CA ALA A 90 -19.49 -29.90 24.36
C ALA A 90 -19.85 -29.30 25.74
N ALA A 91 -18.92 -29.34 26.71
CA ALA A 91 -19.11 -28.70 28.03
C ALA A 91 -18.93 -27.18 27.96
N GLU A 92 -18.05 -26.69 27.07
CA GLU A 92 -17.80 -25.27 26.86
C GLU A 92 -18.92 -24.64 26.00
N GLU A 93 -19.50 -25.39 25.05
CA GLU A 93 -20.67 -24.96 24.25
C GLU A 93 -21.88 -24.65 25.13
N ARG A 94 -22.26 -25.57 26.02
CA ARG A 94 -23.44 -25.42 26.88
C ARG A 94 -23.30 -24.28 27.90
N ALA A 95 -22.06 -23.98 28.31
CA ALA A 95 -21.76 -22.86 29.20
C ALA A 95 -21.77 -21.50 28.47
N ALA A 96 -21.48 -21.49 27.17
CA ALA A 96 -21.57 -20.30 26.32
C ALA A 96 -23.04 -19.98 25.96
N GLU A 97 -23.86 -20.99 25.63
CA GLU A 97 -25.29 -20.83 25.36
C GLU A 97 -26.06 -20.26 26.55
N LEU A 98 -25.76 -20.71 27.78
CA LEU A 98 -26.42 -20.18 28.99
C LEU A 98 -26.08 -18.71 29.27
N ARG A 99 -25.05 -18.16 28.60
CA ARG A 99 -24.53 -16.81 28.85
C ARG A 99 -25.01 -15.77 27.82
N GLN A 100 -25.50 -16.18 26.66
CA GLN A 100 -26.00 -15.26 25.63
C GLN A 100 -27.52 -15.06 25.73
N PRO A 101 -28.03 -13.86 26.05
CA PRO A 101 -29.44 -13.53 25.87
C PRO A 101 -29.77 -13.41 24.36
N VAL A 102 -30.99 -13.78 24.00
CA VAL A 102 -31.48 -14.05 22.63
C VAL A 102 -31.52 -12.80 21.71
N GLU A 103 -31.25 -11.60 22.22
CA GLU A 103 -31.37 -10.33 21.48
C GLU A 103 -30.09 -9.78 20.82
N ALA A 104 -28.96 -10.50 20.81
CA ALA A 104 -27.68 -9.93 20.35
C ALA A 104 -27.43 -9.91 18.82
N ASP A 105 -28.41 -10.28 17.98
CA ASP A 105 -28.17 -10.54 16.55
C ASP A 105 -28.46 -9.35 15.60
N VAL A 106 -28.80 -8.16 16.11
CA VAL A 106 -29.17 -7.00 15.25
C VAL A 106 -28.37 -5.72 15.56
N GLY A 107 -27.29 -5.80 16.34
CA GLY A 107 -26.76 -4.62 17.03
C GLY A 107 -25.69 -3.79 16.33
N ASP A 108 -24.76 -4.38 15.56
CA ASP A 108 -23.55 -3.65 15.18
C ASP A 108 -22.99 -4.09 13.81
N ASP A 109 -23.65 -3.64 12.75
CA ASP A 109 -23.10 -3.75 11.40
C ASP A 109 -21.98 -2.71 11.21
N VAL A 110 -20.74 -3.15 11.43
CA VAL A 110 -19.52 -2.36 11.25
C VAL A 110 -19.32 -1.84 9.83
N LEU A 111 -20.10 -2.31 8.84
CA LEU A 111 -20.11 -1.75 7.48
C LEU A 111 -20.96 -0.50 7.34
N ALA A 112 -21.92 -0.24 8.25
CA ALA A 112 -22.78 0.93 8.20
C ALA A 112 -22.07 2.22 8.66
N THR A 113 -21.00 2.12 9.45
CA THR A 113 -20.33 3.25 10.08
C THR A 113 -19.25 3.93 9.23
N VAL A 114 -18.85 3.34 8.09
CA VAL A 114 -17.81 3.93 7.22
C VAL A 114 -18.44 4.59 6.00
N VAL A 115 -18.92 5.82 6.20
CA VAL A 115 -19.23 6.75 5.11
C VAL A 115 -17.91 7.11 4.43
N GLY A 116 -17.68 6.63 3.21
CA GLY A 116 -16.62 7.17 2.37
C GLY A 116 -16.92 8.65 2.09
N GLU A 117 -15.98 9.55 2.37
CA GLU A 117 -16.08 10.94 1.94
C GLU A 117 -16.05 10.99 0.41
N THR A 118 -17.23 10.88 -0.21
CA THR A 118 -17.45 11.18 -1.62
C THR A 118 -17.85 12.65 -1.72
N HIS A 119 -16.91 13.51 -2.11
CA HIS A 119 -17.17 14.92 -2.45
C HIS A 119 -17.87 15.08 -3.80
N GLY A 120 -18.91 14.28 -4.07
CA GLY A 120 -19.75 14.45 -5.25
C GLY A 120 -21.20 14.51 -4.80
N THR A 121 -21.79 15.69 -4.89
CA THR A 121 -23.24 15.85 -4.74
C THR A 121 -23.92 15.45 -6.04
N ASP A 122 -25.15 14.92 -5.99
CA ASP A 122 -25.93 14.56 -7.18
C ASP A 122 -26.10 15.74 -8.17
N GLU A 123 -25.88 16.98 -7.71
CA GLU A 123 -25.81 18.19 -8.56
C GLU A 123 -24.63 18.18 -9.57
N ASP A 124 -23.56 17.42 -9.31
CA ASP A 124 -22.42 17.26 -10.23
C ASP A 124 -22.67 16.21 -11.32
N ALA A 125 -23.71 15.39 -11.18
CA ALA A 125 -24.13 14.45 -12.19
C ALA A 125 -24.89 15.20 -13.30
N GLY A 126 -24.14 15.67 -14.29
CA GLY A 126 -24.67 16.39 -15.45
C GLY A 126 -25.87 15.73 -16.14
N GLU A 127 -26.45 16.48 -17.07
CA GLU A 127 -27.79 16.37 -17.69
C GLU A 127 -28.09 15.10 -18.53
N TYR A 128 -27.52 13.95 -18.20
CA TYR A 128 -27.69 12.68 -18.94
C TYR A 128 -28.79 11.75 -18.38
N LEU A 129 -29.46 12.12 -17.28
CA LEU A 129 -30.49 11.26 -16.66
C LEU A 129 -31.95 11.59 -17.00
N ASN A 130 -32.26 12.73 -17.63
CA ASN A 130 -33.63 13.02 -18.04
C ASN A 130 -33.86 12.59 -19.50
N LYS A 131 -34.35 11.35 -19.68
CA LYS A 131 -35.10 10.98 -20.89
C LYS A 131 -36.58 11.28 -20.65
N GLU A 132 -37.19 11.88 -21.67
CA GLU A 132 -38.59 12.34 -21.78
C GLU A 132 -39.65 11.48 -21.05
#